data_AF-A0A532TJD5-F1
#
_entry.id   AF-A0A532TJD5-F1
#
_cell.length_a   1.000
_cell.length_b   1.000
_cell.length_c   1.000
_cell.angle_alpha   90.00
_cell.angle_beta   90.00
_cell.angle_gamma   90.00
#
_symmetry.space_group_name_H-M   'P 1'
#
loop_
_entity.id
_entity.type
_entity.pdbx_description
1 polymer ?
#
loop_
_entity_poly.entity_id
_entity_poly.type
_entity_poly.pdbx_seq_one_letter_code
_entity_poly.pdbx_strand_id
1 'polypeptide(L)'
;MVIREAGLLFRGFTLVKKSYHKTTLGKIDADLRSGLLTALLTFAETAFSTGAVEYFEGNKFTLAFINEKILAEDSVEPELLVSYAIIDKQKKIDKYVYKIVHPLLSKVAKEFKAQNEGKNLSEISQFKIFKNNLDEIFGSDTKNINQKLKGLFY
;
A
#
# COMPACT_ATOMS: atom_id res chain seq x y z
N MET A 1 12.69 7.73 9.18
CA MET A 1 11.34 7.23 8.87
C MET A 1 11.42 5.81 8.34
N VAL A 2 10.39 5.02 8.57
CA VAL A 2 10.35 3.62 8.18
C VAL A 2 8.97 3.29 7.60
N ILE A 3 8.96 2.65 6.43
CA ILE A 3 7.77 2.02 5.89
C ILE A 3 7.51 0.75 6.71
N ARG A 4 6.36 0.71 7.40
CA ARG A 4 6.01 -0.36 8.32
C ARG A 4 5.26 -1.48 7.61
N GLU A 5 4.41 -1.13 6.68
CA GLU A 5 3.64 -2.07 5.85
C GLU A 5 3.32 -1.42 4.50
N ALA A 6 3.27 -2.23 3.45
CA ALA A 6 2.76 -1.82 2.14
C ALA A 6 1.97 -2.97 1.50
N GLY A 7 1.05 -2.64 0.62
CA GLY A 7 0.22 -3.63 -0.05
C GLY A 7 -0.70 -3.08 -1.12
N LEU A 8 -1.54 -3.97 -1.63
CA LEU A 8 -2.55 -3.72 -2.65
C LEU A 8 -3.92 -4.21 -2.17
N LEU A 9 -4.94 -3.38 -2.38
CA LEU A 9 -6.33 -3.68 -2.08
C LEU A 9 -7.18 -3.65 -3.36
N PHE A 10 -8.15 -4.55 -3.43
CA PHE A 10 -9.12 -4.62 -4.51
C PHE A 10 -10.46 -5.12 -3.96
N ARG A 11 -11.55 -4.40 -4.22
CA ARG A 11 -12.90 -4.71 -3.72
C ARG A 11 -12.97 -5.00 -2.20
N GLY A 12 -12.16 -4.33 -1.39
CA GLY A 12 -12.11 -4.59 0.06
C GLY A 12 -11.20 -5.74 0.50
N PHE A 13 -10.66 -6.53 -0.43
CA PHE A 13 -9.73 -7.61 -0.16
C PHE A 13 -8.28 -7.13 -0.21
N THR A 14 -7.43 -7.71 0.64
CA THR A 14 -5.98 -7.54 0.51
C THR A 14 -5.45 -8.53 -0.53
N LEU A 15 -5.10 -8.06 -1.73
CA LEU A 15 -4.50 -8.90 -2.77
C LEU A 15 -3.12 -9.40 -2.35
N VAL A 16 -2.30 -8.49 -1.83
CA VAL A 16 -0.97 -8.80 -1.31
C VAL A 16 -0.55 -7.71 -0.35
N LYS A 17 0.13 -8.10 0.73
CA LYS A 17 0.77 -7.16 1.63
C LYS A 17 2.06 -7.71 2.20
N LYS A 18 2.91 -6.79 2.63
CA LYS A 18 4.09 -7.08 3.42
C LYS A 18 4.21 -6.13 4.60
N SER A 19 4.37 -6.71 5.79
CA SER A 19 4.63 -5.98 7.02
C SER A 19 6.11 -6.10 7.36
N TYR A 20 6.83 -4.99 7.31
CA TYR A 20 8.27 -4.91 7.60
C TYR A 20 8.54 -4.72 9.09
N HIS A 21 7.60 -4.11 9.80
CA HIS A 21 7.69 -3.84 11.23
C HIS A 21 6.31 -3.97 11.87
N LYS A 22 6.27 -4.32 13.16
CA LYS A 22 5.01 -4.34 13.92
C LYS A 22 4.39 -2.93 13.97
N THR A 23 3.16 -2.81 13.49
CA THR A 23 2.33 -1.60 13.59
C THR A 23 1.38 -1.64 14.78
N THR A 24 1.20 -2.81 15.41
CA THR A 24 0.32 -3.01 16.57
C THR A 24 0.88 -3.99 17.59
N LEU A 25 0.33 -3.91 18.82
CA LEU A 25 0.61 -4.83 19.91
C LEU A 25 -0.24 -6.12 19.88
N GLY A 26 -1.31 -6.16 19.07
CA GLY A 26 -2.23 -7.30 18.97
C GLY A 26 -2.44 -7.81 17.54
N LYS A 27 -3.13 -8.95 17.41
CA LYS A 27 -3.57 -9.50 16.11
C LYS A 27 -4.64 -8.57 15.53
N ILE A 28 -4.32 -7.93 14.41
CA ILE A 28 -5.33 -7.28 13.57
C ILE A 28 -5.82 -8.31 12.56
N ASP A 29 -7.13 -8.46 12.46
CA ASP A 29 -7.76 -9.19 11.36
C ASP A 29 -7.51 -8.44 10.05
N ALA A 30 -6.90 -9.11 9.07
CA ALA A 30 -6.49 -8.49 7.82
C ALA A 30 -7.69 -8.04 6.97
N ASP A 31 -8.79 -8.79 7.02
CA ASP A 31 -9.98 -8.55 6.21
C ASP A 31 -10.78 -7.39 6.80
N LEU A 32 -10.88 -7.31 8.14
CA LEU A 32 -11.48 -6.14 8.80
C LEU A 32 -10.70 -4.85 8.49
N ARG A 33 -9.36 -4.94 8.45
CA ARG A 33 -8.52 -3.79 8.12
C ARG A 33 -8.75 -3.35 6.69
N SER A 34 -8.68 -4.25 5.71
CA SER A 34 -8.85 -3.89 4.30
C SER A 34 -10.25 -3.39 4.00
N GLY A 35 -11.27 -3.98 4.62
CA GLY A 35 -12.64 -3.50 4.54
C GLY A 35 -12.78 -2.07 5.07
N LEU A 36 -12.22 -1.78 6.26
CA LEU A 36 -12.24 -0.43 6.83
C LEU A 36 -11.49 0.58 5.94
N LEU A 37 -10.30 0.22 5.45
CA LEU A 37 -9.52 1.11 4.57
C LEU A 37 -10.27 1.43 3.28
N THR A 38 -10.89 0.41 2.68
CA THR A 38 -11.69 0.59 1.46
C THR A 38 -12.89 1.48 1.74
N ALA A 39 -13.60 1.28 2.85
CA ALA A 39 -14.73 2.12 3.24
C ALA A 39 -14.32 3.60 3.44
N LEU A 40 -13.16 3.84 4.07
CA LEU A 40 -12.63 5.21 4.25
C LEU A 40 -12.27 5.86 2.91
N LEU A 41 -11.71 5.10 1.97
CA LEU A 41 -11.36 5.59 0.63
C LEU A 41 -12.61 5.91 -0.19
N THR A 42 -13.59 5.01 -0.21
CA THR A 42 -14.87 5.24 -0.88
C THR A 42 -15.63 6.42 -0.28
N PHE A 43 -15.62 6.56 1.05
CA PHE A 43 -16.16 7.75 1.71
C PHE A 43 -15.44 9.02 1.26
N ALA A 44 -14.11 9.01 1.22
CA ALA A 44 -13.32 10.15 0.78
C ALA A 44 -13.61 10.55 -0.68
N GLU A 45 -13.77 9.58 -1.58
CA GLU A 45 -14.15 9.84 -2.98
C GLU A 45 -15.56 10.40 -3.14
N THR A 46 -16.46 10.09 -2.21
CA THR A 46 -17.84 10.60 -2.23
C THR A 46 -17.94 12.00 -1.59
N ALA A 47 -17.20 12.23 -0.51
CA ALA A 47 -17.26 13.47 0.27
C ALA A 47 -16.40 14.59 -0.31
N PHE A 48 -15.33 14.25 -1.03
CA PHE A 48 -14.38 15.17 -1.63
C PHE A 48 -14.26 14.93 -3.14
N SER A 49 -13.65 15.87 -3.86
CA SER A 49 -13.33 15.63 -5.26
C SER A 49 -12.41 14.42 -5.41
N THR A 50 -12.62 13.62 -6.44
CA THR A 50 -11.77 12.44 -6.72
C THR A 50 -10.29 12.82 -6.74
N GLY A 51 -9.48 12.10 -5.96
CA GLY A 51 -8.04 12.35 -5.83
C GLY A 51 -7.67 13.51 -4.90
N ALA A 52 -8.62 14.16 -4.22
CA ALA A 52 -8.33 15.23 -3.26
C ALA A 52 -7.76 14.72 -1.93
N VAL A 53 -8.01 13.46 -1.58
CA VAL A 53 -7.44 12.81 -0.40
C VAL A 53 -6.34 11.86 -0.85
N GLU A 54 -5.14 12.09 -0.33
CA GLU A 54 -3.93 11.37 -0.76
C GLU A 54 -3.28 10.57 0.37
N TYR A 55 -3.56 10.96 1.61
CA TYR A 55 -3.18 10.18 2.78
C TYR A 55 -4.10 10.51 3.96
N PHE A 56 -4.20 9.56 4.90
CA PHE A 56 -4.82 9.75 6.20
C PHE A 56 -3.74 9.79 7.27
N GLU A 57 -3.78 10.81 8.12
CA GLU A 57 -2.85 10.95 9.23
C GLU A 57 -3.50 10.54 10.54
N GLY A 58 -2.98 9.48 11.17
CA GLY A 58 -3.34 9.08 12.53
C GLY A 58 -2.38 9.66 13.57
N ASN A 59 -2.55 9.28 14.84
CA ASN A 59 -1.68 9.78 15.90
C ASN A 59 -0.24 9.26 15.81
N LYS A 60 -0.07 7.99 15.42
CA LYS A 60 1.26 7.34 15.34
C LYS A 60 1.73 7.06 13.92
N PHE A 61 0.79 6.87 13.00
CA PHE A 61 1.07 6.41 11.65
C PHE A 61 0.32 7.25 10.63
N THR A 62 0.90 7.36 9.46
CA THR A 62 0.26 7.91 8.26
C THR A 62 -0.02 6.76 7.31
N LEU A 63 -1.23 6.72 6.76
CA LEU A 63 -1.61 5.84 5.68
C LEU A 63 -1.61 6.65 4.38
N ALA A 64 -0.61 6.44 3.53
CA ALA A 64 -0.58 7.01 2.19
C ALA A 64 -1.07 5.98 1.19
N PHE A 65 -1.73 6.44 0.13
CA PHE A 65 -2.27 5.56 -0.89
C PHE A 65 -2.30 6.25 -2.25
N ILE A 66 -2.38 5.43 -3.29
CA ILE A 66 -2.71 5.90 -4.64
C ILE A 66 -3.82 5.02 -5.21
N ASN A 67 -4.60 5.61 -6.11
CA ASN A 67 -5.67 4.93 -6.82
C ASN A 67 -5.21 4.68 -8.25
N GLU A 68 -5.31 3.43 -8.69
CA GLU A 68 -5.15 2.99 -10.06
C GLU A 68 -6.38 2.21 -10.49
N LYS A 69 -6.48 1.89 -11.78
CA LYS A 69 -7.54 1.02 -12.30
C LYS A 69 -6.97 -0.27 -12.86
N ILE A 70 -7.63 -1.39 -12.60
CA ILE A 70 -7.29 -2.71 -13.15
C ILE A 70 -8.55 -3.40 -13.66
N LEU A 71 -8.45 -4.04 -14.83
CA LEU A 71 -9.50 -4.92 -15.34
C LEU A 71 -9.29 -6.33 -14.78
N ALA A 72 -10.24 -6.84 -14.00
CA ALA A 72 -10.26 -8.25 -13.59
C ALA A 72 -11.01 -9.10 -14.62
N GLU A 73 -10.74 -10.42 -14.63
CA GLU A 73 -11.36 -11.38 -15.57
C GLU A 73 -12.91 -11.39 -15.50
N ASP A 74 -13.46 -11.18 -14.30
CA ASP A 74 -14.91 -11.19 -14.05
C ASP A 74 -15.58 -9.81 -14.25
N SER A 75 -14.84 -8.84 -14.78
CA SER A 75 -15.25 -7.43 -14.84
C SER A 75 -15.39 -6.95 -16.27
N VAL A 76 -16.43 -6.16 -16.52
CA VAL A 76 -16.67 -5.52 -17.83
C VAL A 76 -15.86 -4.23 -17.97
N GLU A 77 -15.61 -3.54 -16.85
CA GLU A 77 -14.90 -2.26 -16.82
C GLU A 77 -13.76 -2.31 -15.79
N PRO A 78 -12.70 -1.48 -15.97
CA PRO A 78 -11.63 -1.37 -15.00
C PRO A 78 -12.12 -0.83 -13.64
N GLU A 79 -11.77 -1.53 -12.58
CA GLU A 79 -12.15 -1.22 -11.21
C GLU A 79 -10.97 -0.67 -10.39
N LEU A 80 -11.29 -0.10 -9.23
CA LEU A 80 -10.32 0.53 -8.35
C LEU A 80 -9.32 -0.49 -7.77
N LEU A 81 -8.04 -0.27 -8.05
CA LEU A 81 -6.90 -0.89 -7.41
C LEU A 81 -6.22 0.14 -6.51
N VAL A 82 -6.13 -0.14 -5.21
CA VAL A 82 -5.49 0.77 -4.26
C VAL A 82 -4.14 0.22 -3.87
N SER A 83 -3.07 0.98 -4.11
CA SER A 83 -1.76 0.70 -3.50
C SER A 83 -1.59 1.58 -2.28
N TYR A 84 -1.20 0.97 -1.15
CA TYR A 84 -1.10 1.67 0.13
C TYR A 84 0.21 1.40 0.85
N ALA A 85 0.62 2.35 1.68
CA ALA A 85 1.71 2.20 2.65
C ALA A 85 1.34 2.82 4.00
N ILE A 86 1.75 2.14 5.07
CA ILE A 86 1.68 2.64 6.44
C ILE A 86 3.09 3.02 6.87
N ILE A 87 3.26 4.28 7.24
CA ILE A 87 4.55 4.87 7.62
C ILE A 87 4.45 5.53 8.99
N ASP A 88 5.58 5.64 9.68
CA ASP A 88 5.62 6.41 10.94
C ASP A 88 5.23 7.87 10.69
N LYS A 89 4.42 8.45 11.58
CA LYS A 89 4.12 9.88 11.54
C LYS A 89 5.39 10.69 11.80
N GLN A 90 5.58 11.78 11.08
CA GLN A 90 6.71 12.70 11.31
C GLN A 90 6.41 14.14 10.87
N LYS A 91 7.34 15.05 11.16
CA LYS A 91 7.35 16.42 10.62
C LYS A 91 7.55 16.39 9.10
N LYS A 92 6.83 17.26 8.36
CA LYS A 92 6.87 17.38 6.89
C LYS A 92 6.42 16.11 6.16
N ILE A 93 5.30 15.52 6.64
CA ILE A 93 4.76 14.28 6.08
C ILE A 93 4.45 14.41 4.59
N ASP A 94 3.86 15.53 4.17
CA ASP A 94 3.46 15.81 2.79
C ASP A 94 4.65 15.63 1.83
N LYS A 95 5.76 16.33 2.13
CA LYS A 95 6.98 16.26 1.30
C LYS A 95 7.47 14.83 1.15
N TYR A 96 7.41 14.02 2.19
CA TYR A 96 7.85 12.63 2.10
C TYR A 96 6.86 11.77 1.33
N VAL A 97 5.56 11.92 1.60
CA VAL A 97 4.50 11.19 0.91
C VAL A 97 4.62 11.42 -0.60
N TYR A 98 4.68 12.68 -1.06
CA TYR A 98 4.77 12.99 -2.48
C TYR A 98 6.09 12.60 -3.13
N LYS A 99 7.23 12.85 -2.47
CA LYS A 99 8.54 12.64 -3.11
C LYS A 99 9.06 11.23 -3.03
N ILE A 100 8.60 10.45 -2.04
CA ILE A 100 9.14 9.13 -1.75
C ILE A 100 8.05 8.07 -1.84
N VAL A 101 6.95 8.21 -1.11
CA VAL A 101 5.96 7.12 -0.99
C VAL A 101 5.12 6.95 -2.25
N HIS A 102 4.57 8.03 -2.79
CA HIS A 102 3.73 7.97 -3.99
C HIS A 102 4.47 7.37 -5.20
N PRO A 103 5.74 7.75 -5.51
CA PRO A 103 6.49 7.10 -6.58
C PRO A 103 6.64 5.58 -6.38
N LEU A 104 6.89 5.14 -5.14
CA LEU A 104 7.02 3.72 -4.81
C LEU A 104 5.69 2.99 -4.97
N LEU A 105 4.60 3.56 -4.46
CA LEU A 105 3.25 2.99 -4.62
C LEU A 105 2.82 2.94 -6.10
N SER A 106 3.15 3.97 -6.89
CA SER A 106 2.89 3.99 -8.34
C SER A 106 3.63 2.86 -9.06
N LYS A 107 4.89 2.62 -8.67
CA LYS A 107 5.65 1.49 -9.18
C LYS A 107 5.00 0.14 -8.82
N VAL A 108 4.57 -0.03 -7.56
CA VAL A 108 3.86 -1.23 -7.11
C VAL A 108 2.61 -1.49 -7.94
N ALA A 109 1.73 -0.48 -8.08
CA ALA A 109 0.48 -0.63 -8.80
C ALA A 109 0.70 -0.96 -10.28
N LYS A 110 1.66 -0.27 -10.94
CA LYS A 110 1.99 -0.50 -12.35
C LYS A 110 2.57 -1.90 -12.59
N GLU A 111 3.50 -2.34 -11.75
CA GLU A 111 4.09 -3.68 -11.88
C GLU A 111 3.04 -4.77 -11.64
N PHE A 112 2.19 -4.59 -10.62
CA PHE A 112 1.13 -5.55 -10.35
C PHE A 112 0.15 -5.65 -11.50
N LYS A 113 -0.30 -4.50 -12.02
CA LYS A 113 -1.21 -4.40 -13.16
C LYS A 113 -0.63 -5.06 -14.40
N ALA A 114 0.63 -4.75 -14.74
CA ALA A 114 1.31 -5.35 -15.89
C ALA A 114 1.38 -6.89 -15.83
N GLN A 115 1.40 -7.47 -14.63
CA GLN A 115 1.46 -8.92 -14.43
C GLN A 115 0.09 -9.59 -14.31
N ASN A 116 -0.97 -8.84 -13.97
CA ASN A 116 -2.24 -9.42 -13.50
C ASN A 116 -3.50 -8.82 -14.12
N GLU A 117 -3.39 -7.89 -15.07
CA GLU A 117 -4.55 -7.41 -15.84
C GLU A 117 -5.23 -8.57 -16.58
N GLY A 118 -6.57 -8.59 -16.54
CA GLY A 118 -7.40 -9.61 -17.16
C GLY A 118 -7.39 -10.98 -16.46
N LYS A 119 -6.78 -11.09 -15.27
CA LYS A 119 -6.78 -12.32 -14.47
C LYS A 119 -7.88 -12.31 -13.40
N ASN A 120 -8.22 -13.49 -12.90
CA ASN A 120 -9.04 -13.63 -11.69
C ASN A 120 -8.31 -13.04 -10.48
N LEU A 121 -8.78 -11.90 -9.96
CA LEU A 121 -8.20 -11.24 -8.78
C LEU A 121 -8.76 -11.74 -7.44
N SER A 122 -9.75 -12.64 -7.45
CA SER A 122 -10.38 -13.18 -6.25
C SER A 122 -9.55 -14.29 -5.59
N GLU A 123 -8.71 -14.99 -6.35
CA GLU A 123 -7.82 -16.04 -5.82
C GLU A 123 -6.53 -15.42 -5.26
N ILE A 124 -6.60 -14.91 -4.03
CA ILE A 124 -5.52 -14.13 -3.39
C ILE A 124 -4.21 -14.93 -3.27
N SER A 125 -4.29 -16.25 -3.17
CA SER A 125 -3.13 -17.13 -2.95
C SER A 125 -2.08 -17.04 -4.07
N GLN A 126 -2.50 -16.70 -5.30
CA GLN A 126 -1.62 -16.57 -6.47
C GLN A 126 -0.65 -15.38 -6.36
N PHE A 127 -0.99 -14.34 -5.58
CA PHE A 127 -0.19 -13.11 -5.47
C PHE A 127 0.89 -13.21 -4.39
N LYS A 128 1.06 -14.35 -3.73
CA LYS A 128 2.08 -14.54 -2.68
C LYS A 128 3.50 -14.23 -3.15
N ILE A 129 3.81 -14.54 -4.41
CA ILE A 129 5.15 -14.33 -5.01
C ILE A 129 5.42 -12.83 -5.18
N PHE A 130 4.40 -12.02 -5.42
CA PHE A 130 4.52 -10.57 -5.58
C PHE A 130 5.02 -9.86 -4.32
N LYS A 131 5.03 -10.55 -3.16
CA LYS A 131 5.68 -10.03 -1.94
C LYS A 131 7.17 -9.73 -2.14
N ASN A 132 7.84 -10.42 -3.06
CA ASN A 132 9.24 -10.17 -3.38
C ASN A 132 9.40 -8.84 -4.14
N ASN A 133 8.49 -8.53 -5.08
CA ASN A 133 8.44 -7.22 -5.74
C ASN A 133 8.27 -6.09 -4.73
N LEU A 134 7.44 -6.28 -3.69
CA LEU A 134 7.32 -5.30 -2.61
C LEU A 134 8.67 -5.07 -1.90
N ASP A 135 9.45 -6.12 -1.62
CA ASP A 135 10.79 -5.94 -1.04
C ASP A 135 11.73 -5.16 -1.95
N GLU A 136 11.75 -5.48 -3.23
CA GLU A 136 12.63 -4.85 -4.20
C GLU A 136 12.29 -3.37 -4.36
N ILE A 137 11.01 -3.03 -4.40
CA ILE A 137 10.54 -1.64 -4.52
C ILE A 137 10.83 -0.85 -3.25
N PHE A 138 10.54 -1.40 -2.07
CA PHE A 138 10.65 -0.66 -0.80
C PHE A 138 12.01 -0.84 -0.09
N GLY A 139 12.94 -1.60 -0.65
CA GLY A 139 14.07 -2.25 0.05
C GLY A 139 14.91 -1.39 1.01
N SER A 140 15.28 -0.17 0.63
CA SER A 140 16.04 0.72 1.54
C SER A 140 15.15 1.54 2.48
N ASP A 141 13.90 1.80 2.11
CA ASP A 141 12.97 2.68 2.85
C ASP A 141 12.24 1.96 3.99
N THR A 142 12.41 0.64 4.05
CA THR A 142 11.94 -0.23 5.14
C THR A 142 12.97 -0.39 6.24
N LYS A 143 14.23 0.02 6.04
CA LYS A 143 15.30 -0.11 7.03
C LYS A 143 15.30 1.07 8.00
N ASN A 144 15.33 0.80 9.30
CA ASN A 144 15.58 1.84 10.31
C ASN A 144 17.06 2.32 10.27
N ILE A 145 17.38 3.44 10.93
CA ILE A 145 18.74 4.03 10.89
C ILE A 145 19.81 3.01 11.34
N ASN A 146 19.51 2.21 12.37
CA ASN A 146 20.43 1.19 12.87
C ASN A 146 20.69 0.07 11.84
N GLN A 147 19.69 -0.32 11.05
CA GLN A 147 19.81 -1.30 9.98
C GLN A 147 20.52 -0.76 8.75
N LYS A 148 20.36 0.54 8.46
CA LYS A 148 21.11 1.21 7.38
C LYS A 148 22.60 1.30 7.71
N LEU A 149 22.93 1.63 8.95
CA LEU A 149 24.33 1.73 9.42
C LEU A 149 25.03 0.37 9.44
N LYS A 150 24.36 -0.72 9.84
CA LYS A 150 24.98 -2.07 9.81
C LYS A 150 25.41 -2.55 8.42
N GLY A 151 24.78 -2.06 7.34
CA GLY A 151 25.16 -2.42 5.97
C GLY A 151 26.28 -1.57 5.37
N LEU A 152 26.74 -0.52 6.06
CA LEU A 152 27.82 0.38 5.61
C LEU A 152 29.19 0.03 6.22
N PHE A 153 29.24 -0.86 7.19
CA PHE A 153 30.45 -1.28 7.90
C PHE A 153 30.90 -2.71 7.57
N TYR A 154 30.49 -3.23 6.40
CA TYR A 154 30.97 -4.49 5.83
C TYR A 154 31.37 -4.27 4.37
#